data_AF-A0A952XJ00-F1
#
_entry.id   AF-A0A952XJ00-F1
#
_cell.length_a   1.000
_cell.length_b   1.000
_cell.length_c   1.000
_cell.angle_alpha   90.00
_cell.angle_beta   90.00
_cell.angle_gamma   90.00
#
_symmetry.space_group_name_H-M   'P 1'
#
loop_
_entity.id
_entity.type
_entity.pdbx_description
1 polymer ?
#
loop_
_entity_poly.entity_id
_entity_poly.type
_entity_poly.pdbx_seq_one_letter_code
_entity_poly.pdbx_strand_id
1 'polypeptide(L)'
;NPPEGALVVNIGDMLQRLTNHKLPSTSHRVINPAPERAHLPRYSIPFFLHFAPDYLIETLPSCISPEHPNRYREPITAQDFLYERLREIRLA
;
A
#
# COMPACT_ATOMS: atom_id res chain seq x y z
N ASN A 1 -8.94 15.35 11.56
CA ASN A 1 -9.67 14.98 10.32
C ASN A 1 -9.08 15.78 9.18
N PRO A 2 -8.98 15.23 7.96
CA PRO A 2 -8.59 16.02 6.79
C PRO A 2 -9.60 17.17 6.59
N PRO A 3 -9.17 18.30 5.97
CA PRO A 3 -10.08 19.38 5.63
C PRO A 3 -11.11 18.92 4.59
N GLU A 4 -12.20 19.68 4.47
CA GLU A 4 -13.25 19.39 3.49
C GLU A 4 -12.69 19.42 2.06
N GLY A 5 -13.14 18.48 1.22
CA GLY A 5 -12.65 18.31 -0.14
C GLY A 5 -11.26 17.66 -0.28
N ALA A 6 -10.59 17.32 0.83
CA ALA A 6 -9.28 16.66 0.76
C ALA A 6 -9.39 15.13 0.64
N LEU A 7 -8.37 14.55 -0.01
CA LEU A 7 -8.15 13.11 -0.10
C LEU A 7 -6.98 12.72 0.79
N VAL A 8 -7.16 11.63 1.54
CA VAL A 8 -6.05 10.96 2.23
C VAL A 8 -5.50 9.90 1.29
N VAL A 9 -4.22 9.97 0.95
CA VAL A 9 -3.53 9.05 0.04
C VAL A 9 -2.36 8.40 0.77
N ASN A 10 -2.22 7.08 0.65
CA ASN A 10 -1.10 6.33 1.20
C ASN A 10 -0.40 5.49 0.13
N ILE A 11 0.84 5.11 0.42
CA ILE A 11 1.60 4.15 -0.36
C ILE A 11 1.14 2.74 0.00
N GLY A 12 0.98 1.88 -1.00
CA GLY A 12 0.71 0.45 -0.84
C GLY A 12 1.94 -0.42 -1.09
N ASP A 13 1.84 -1.70 -0.75
CA ASP A 13 2.98 -2.63 -0.76
C ASP A 13 3.60 -2.83 -2.16
N MET A 14 2.80 -2.76 -3.24
CA MET A 14 3.31 -2.82 -4.61
C MET A 14 4.28 -1.69 -4.91
N LEU A 15 3.94 -0.45 -4.53
CA LEU A 15 4.77 0.73 -4.76
C LEU A 15 5.97 0.76 -3.80
N GLN A 16 5.80 0.28 -2.56
CA GLN A 16 6.92 0.06 -1.65
C GLN A 16 7.94 -0.91 -2.26
N ARG A 17 7.47 -2.03 -2.85
CA ARG A 17 8.35 -3.00 -3.50
C ARG A 17 9.08 -2.38 -4.69
N LEU A 18 8.34 -1.74 -5.60
CA LEU A 18 8.88 -1.08 -6.79
C LEU A 18 9.98 -0.06 -6.44
N THR A 19 9.79 0.71 -5.37
CA THR A 19 10.71 1.77 -4.95
C THR A 19 11.81 1.29 -3.99
N ASN A 20 12.00 -0.02 -3.84
CA ASN A 20 12.96 -0.60 -2.90
C ASN A 20 12.78 -0.08 -1.46
N HIS A 21 11.56 0.16 -0.99
CA HIS A 21 11.24 0.82 0.28
C HIS A 21 11.67 2.30 0.42
N LYS A 22 12.02 3.01 -0.66
CA LYS A 22 12.18 4.47 -0.58
C LYS A 22 10.86 5.17 -0.25
N LEU A 23 9.73 4.63 -0.74
CA LEU A 23 8.39 5.04 -0.33
C LEU A 23 7.78 3.95 0.57
N PRO A 24 7.66 4.18 1.88
CA PRO A 24 7.19 3.16 2.81
C PRO A 24 5.67 3.00 2.76
N SER A 25 5.20 1.75 2.73
CA SER A 25 3.82 1.36 2.99
C SER A 25 3.61 1.26 4.49
N THR A 26 2.71 2.08 5.05
CA THR A 26 2.57 2.25 6.49
C THR A 26 1.31 1.59 7.04
N SER A 27 1.46 0.94 8.20
CA SER A 27 0.33 0.40 8.96
C SER A 27 -0.58 1.54 9.44
N HIS A 28 -1.89 1.39 9.24
CA HIS A 28 -2.89 2.33 9.70
C HIS A 28 -4.13 1.60 10.23
N ARG A 29 -4.86 2.23 11.14
CA ARG A 29 -6.10 1.70 11.72
C ARG A 29 -7.11 2.82 11.96
N VAL A 30 -8.40 2.49 11.88
CA VAL A 30 -9.48 3.37 12.33
C VAL A 30 -9.81 2.98 13.77
N ILE A 31 -9.77 3.95 14.68
CA ILE A 31 -10.14 3.75 16.08
C ILE A 31 -11.58 4.20 16.33
N ASN A 32 -12.17 3.77 17.44
CA ASN A 32 -13.48 4.26 17.88
C ASN A 32 -13.45 5.79 17.99
N PRO A 33 -14.50 6.49 17.54
CA PRO A 33 -14.59 7.94 17.70
C PRO A 33 -14.74 8.31 19.19
N ALA A 34 -14.54 9.59 19.51
CA ALA A 34 -14.78 10.11 20.85
C ALA A 34 -16.26 9.88 21.28
N PRO A 35 -16.56 9.78 22.59
CA PRO A 35 -17.89 9.44 23.09
C PRO A 35 -19.01 10.30 22.52
N GLU A 36 -18.76 11.59 22.29
CA GLU A 36 -19.75 12.53 21.74
C GLU A 36 -20.16 12.18 20.30
N ARG A 37 -19.34 11.41 19.59
CA ARG A 37 -19.58 10.99 18.20
C ARG A 37 -19.83 9.49 18.06
N ALA A 38 -19.84 8.73 19.16
CA ALA A 38 -19.99 7.28 19.14
C ALA A 38 -21.34 6.80 18.57
N HIS A 39 -22.37 7.63 18.65
CA HIS A 39 -23.71 7.35 18.13
C HIS A 39 -23.88 7.73 16.65
N LEU A 40 -22.87 8.35 16.02
CA LEU A 40 -22.97 8.83 14.64
C LEU A 40 -22.33 7.82 13.68
N PRO A 41 -22.99 7.51 12.55
CA PRO A 41 -22.40 6.65 11.53
C PRO A 41 -21.20 7.33 10.86
N ARG A 42 -20.18 6.55 10.51
CA ARG A 42 -19.02 6.98 9.72
C ARG A 42 -18.97 6.21 8.40
N TYR A 43 -19.11 6.92 7.29
CA TYR A 43 -18.94 6.37 5.95
C TYR A 43 -17.55 6.72 5.40
N SER A 44 -16.99 5.80 4.63
CA SER A 44 -15.68 5.96 3.96
C SER A 44 -15.73 5.19 2.64
N ILE A 45 -15.18 5.78 1.58
CA ILE A 45 -15.15 5.18 0.24
C ILE A 45 -13.67 5.07 -0.18
N PRO A 46 -12.95 4.02 0.25
CA PRO A 46 -11.58 3.82 -0.19
C PRO A 46 -11.54 3.39 -1.66
N PHE A 47 -10.57 3.91 -2.40
CA PHE A 47 -10.25 3.44 -3.76
C PHE A 47 -8.86 2.82 -3.76
N PHE A 48 -8.78 1.53 -4.09
CA PHE A 48 -7.52 0.79 -4.14
C PHE A 48 -6.99 0.75 -5.58
N LEU A 49 -6.02 1.63 -5.87
CA LEU A 49 -5.35 1.66 -7.16
C LEU A 49 -4.26 0.59 -7.21
N HIS A 50 -4.33 -0.29 -8.21
CA HIS A 50 -3.36 -1.35 -8.45
C HIS A 50 -2.62 -1.10 -9.78
N PHE A 51 -1.43 -1.68 -9.93
CA PHE A 51 -0.82 -1.84 -11.25
C PHE A 51 -1.67 -2.77 -12.13
N ALA A 52 -1.44 -2.72 -13.45
CA ALA A 52 -2.01 -3.72 -14.35
C ALA A 52 -1.60 -5.13 -13.90
N PRO A 53 -2.47 -6.15 -13.98
CA PRO A 53 -2.19 -7.49 -13.45
C PRO A 53 -0.88 -8.12 -13.96
N ASP A 54 -0.55 -7.90 -15.23
CA ASP A 54 0.63 -8.39 -15.93
C ASP A 54 1.86 -7.49 -15.79
N TYR A 55 1.74 -6.34 -15.12
CA TYR A 55 2.86 -5.46 -14.87
C TYR A 55 3.91 -6.16 -14.00
N LEU A 56 5.14 -6.22 -14.50
CA LEU A 56 6.27 -6.82 -13.80
C LEU A 56 6.86 -5.80 -12.81
N ILE A 57 6.71 -6.07 -11.51
CA ILE A 57 7.28 -5.28 -10.43
C ILE A 57 8.76 -5.65 -10.26
N GLU A 58 9.61 -4.94 -10.99
CA GLU A 58 11.07 -4.98 -10.86
C GLU A 58 11.56 -3.71 -10.15
N THR A 59 12.48 -3.84 -9.20
CA THR A 59 13.01 -2.70 -8.44
C THR A 59 13.57 -1.63 -9.36
N LEU A 60 13.14 -0.37 -9.18
CA LEU A 60 13.62 0.74 -9.99
C LEU A 60 15.15 0.91 -9.84
N PRO A 61 15.91 1.05 -10.95
CA PRO A 61 17.37 1.26 -10.88
C PRO A 61 17.76 2.48 -10.04
N SER A 62 16.98 3.56 -10.09
CA SER A 62 17.18 4.78 -9.29
C SER A 62 16.94 4.57 -7.78
N CYS A 63 16.42 3.41 -7.39
CA CYS A 63 16.17 3.02 -6.00
C CYS A 63 17.22 2.03 -5.48
N ILE A 64 18.29 1.77 -6.23
CA ILE A 64 19.38 0.87 -5.87
C ILE A 64 20.68 1.67 -5.76
N SER A 65 21.43 1.49 -4.67
CA SER A 65 22.79 2.02 -4.49
C SER A 65 23.63 1.04 -3.64
N PRO A 66 24.95 1.23 -3.51
CA PRO A 66 25.77 0.40 -2.62
C PRO A 66 25.28 0.40 -1.16
N GLU A 67 24.77 1.54 -0.69
CA GLU A 67 24.24 1.73 0.67
C GLU A 67 22.80 1.20 0.80
N HIS A 68 22.10 1.08 -0.33
CA HIS A 68 20.71 0.62 -0.38
C HIS A 68 20.53 -0.42 -1.50
N PRO A 69 21.08 -1.64 -1.32
CA PRO A 69 21.09 -2.67 -2.35
C PRO A 69 19.66 -3.15 -2.68
N ASN A 70 19.52 -3.82 -3.82
CA ASN A 70 18.23 -4.36 -4.23
C ASN A 70 17.72 -5.41 -3.24
N ARG A 71 16.59 -5.13 -2.58
CA ARG A 71 15.94 -6.06 -1.64
C ARG A 71 15.18 -7.18 -2.34
N TYR A 72 14.78 -6.98 -3.59
CA TYR A 72 13.94 -7.89 -4.36
C TYR A 72 14.72 -8.39 -5.57
N ARG A 73 15.40 -9.53 -5.40
CA ARG A 73 16.25 -10.12 -6.45
C ARG A 73 15.44 -10.60 -7.66
N GLU A 74 14.25 -11.15 -7.39
CA GLU A 74 13.35 -11.64 -8.41
C GLU A 74 12.18 -10.69 -8.59
N PRO A 75 11.90 -10.25 -9.84
CA PRO A 75 10.71 -9.49 -10.13
C PRO A 75 9.47 -10.40 -10.01
N ILE A 76 8.31 -9.78 -9.79
CA ILE A 76 7.03 -10.49 -9.64
C ILE A 76 5.94 -9.74 -10.39
N THR A 77 4.97 -10.43 -10.97
CA THR A 77 3.81 -9.74 -11.56
C THR A 77 2.97 -9.09 -10.47
N ALA A 78 2.26 -8.01 -10.79
CA ALA A 78 1.35 -7.38 -9.84
C ALA A 78 0.24 -8.34 -9.38
N GLN A 79 -0.26 -9.21 -10.27
CA GLN A 79 -1.25 -10.21 -9.92
C GLN A 79 -0.73 -11.25 -8.93
N ASP A 80 0.47 -11.80 -9.17
CA ASP A 80 1.05 -12.80 -8.27
C ASP A 80 1.35 -12.18 -6.90
N PHE A 81 1.88 -10.96 -6.88
CA PHE A 81 2.13 -10.25 -5.63
C PHE A 81 0.83 -9.94 -4.87
N LEU A 82 -0.26 -9.58 -5.57
CA LEU A 82 -1.56 -9.40 -4.94
C LEU A 82 -2.03 -10.71 -4.28
N TYR A 83 -1.92 -11.84 -4.98
CA TYR A 83 -2.27 -13.14 -4.40
C TYR A 83 -1.41 -13.54 -3.21
N GLU A 84 -0.10 -13.27 -3.26
CA GLU A 84 0.81 -13.48 -2.13
C GLU A 84 0.30 -12.71 -0.90
N ARG A 85 0.00 -11.42 -1.05
CA ARG A 85 -0.51 -10.57 0.04
C ARG A 85 -1.88 -11.03 0.54
N LEU A 86 -2.80 -11.41 -0.35
CA LEU A 86 -4.12 -11.92 0.04
C LEU A 86 -4.02 -13.20 0.88
N ARG A 87 -3.11 -14.12 0.54
CA ARG A 87 -2.85 -15.33 1.33
C ARG A 87 -2.28 -15.01 2.70
N GLU A 88 -1.32 -14.09 2.78
CA GLU A 88 -0.72 -13.67 4.05
C GLU A 88 -1.74 -13.04 5.02
N ILE A 89 -2.72 -12.31 4.49
CA ILE A 89 -3.83 -11.74 5.27
C ILE A 89 -5.07 -12.65 5.36
N ARG A 90 -4.98 -13.89 4.84
CA ARG A 90 -6.01 -14.94 4.90
C ARG A 90 -7.34 -14.57 4.25
N LEU A 91 -7.27 -13.83 3.13
CA LEU A 91 -8.43 -13.50 2.29
C LEU A 91 -8.51 -14.34 1.01
N ALA A 92 -7.51 -15.16 0.73
CA ALA A 92 -7.43 -16.10 -0.39
C ALA A 92 -6.76 -17.42 0.01
#